data_AF-A0A0F9V0T9-F1
#
_entry.id   AF-A0A0F9V0T9-F1
#
_cell.length_a   1.000
_cell.length_b   1.000
_cell.length_c   1.000
_cell.angle_alpha   90.00
_cell.angle_beta   90.00
_cell.angle_gamma   90.00
#
_symmetry.space_group_name_H-M   'P 1'
#
loop_
_entity.id
_entity.type
_entity.pdbx_description
1 polymer ?
#
loop_
_entity_poly.entity_id
_entity_poly.type
_entity_poly.pdbx_seq_one_letter_code
_entity_poly.pdbx_strand_id
1 'polypeptide(L)'
;MLAGSYDLTLVIISFCVAVLASYTALDLCGRIATSKSTTVPFWIGGGAVAMGIGIWSMHFIGMLAFSLPIPMGYDLTLTLLSLALSILASGFALWLVSQAHMPWQSLWLGALAMGLGISAMHYLGMHALLMQPGIDYDPLLVVLSLLIAMVASASALWIAFRLRRHAPYVKVIRLGAALIMGGAIVGMHYTGMAAANFPMDSFCGAANSGLDNSWLASLVITVTLAILAMALLTSVLDARLEARTAELSSSLALANQELMQLALHDNLTKLPNRLLLEDRIERSMKKVRRRGGRFTLMFMDLDGFKPINDAFGHHVGDLLLKEVGTRLRDHLRADDTLARVGGDEFVLLSDVKEAADAATIARLIVQLVDKPFQVGEHELRVSASVGIVMYPGDGQDQQELLMNADAAMYHAKGSGKNDYCFFETAMNAGARSQLKLLQELRLALRRQELTLYYQPKFDAASGAPVGAEALLRWQHPQHGLLSPGAFVDLAERSGLIIEIDNWVLHEACRQMRQWVNEGLLTGAWQSTCPLYNFAIPGWSTPFPRPCCNTTCRHNVSRWKLPRRWR
;
A
#
# COMPACT_ATOMS: atom_id res chain seq x y z
N MET A 1 -14.98 57.92 -52.95
CA MET A 1 -15.01 56.61 -52.28
C MET A 1 -16.23 56.58 -51.39
N LEU A 2 -16.91 55.43 -51.28
CA LEU A 2 -18.05 55.30 -50.37
C LEU A 2 -17.59 55.57 -48.93
N ALA A 3 -18.37 56.37 -48.20
CA ALA A 3 -18.09 56.68 -46.80
C ALA A 3 -18.57 55.50 -45.93
N GLY A 4 -17.63 54.79 -45.31
CA GLY A 4 -17.93 53.72 -44.35
C GLY A 4 -18.02 54.21 -42.91
N SER A 5 -18.73 53.46 -42.07
CA SER A 5 -18.83 53.71 -40.62
C SER A 5 -18.66 52.42 -39.82
N TYR A 6 -18.27 52.54 -38.55
CA TYR A 6 -18.03 51.40 -37.65
C TYR A 6 -19.04 51.35 -36.49
N ASP A 7 -19.63 50.19 -36.23
CA ASP A 7 -20.30 49.89 -34.96
C ASP A 7 -19.25 49.56 -33.89
N LEU A 8 -19.05 50.51 -32.97
CA LEU A 8 -18.12 50.40 -31.85
C LEU A 8 -18.39 49.17 -30.96
N THR A 9 -19.63 48.70 -30.88
CA THR A 9 -20.02 47.51 -30.10
C THR A 9 -19.39 46.26 -30.69
N LEU A 10 -19.50 46.08 -32.02
CA LEU A 10 -18.92 44.94 -32.72
C LEU A 10 -17.38 45.03 -32.77
N VAL A 11 -16.81 46.24 -32.83
CA VAL A 11 -15.35 46.45 -32.67
C VAL A 11 -14.86 45.97 -31.30
N ILE A 12 -15.56 46.31 -30.22
CA ILE A 12 -15.20 45.86 -28.86
C ILE A 12 -15.38 44.34 -28.72
N ILE A 13 -16.44 43.77 -29.29
CA ILE A 13 -16.68 42.32 -29.28
C ILE A 13 -15.59 41.57 -30.06
N SER A 14 -15.17 42.06 -31.24
CA SER A 14 -14.11 41.43 -32.02
C SER A 14 -12.79 41.38 -31.23
N PHE A 15 -12.45 42.46 -30.51
CA PHE A 15 -11.30 42.49 -29.60
C PHE A 15 -11.43 41.50 -28.45
N CYS A 16 -12.57 41.44 -27.76
CA CYS A 16 -12.80 40.47 -26.69
C CYS A 16 -12.69 39.02 -27.19
N VAL A 17 -13.20 38.70 -28.39
CA VAL A 17 -13.07 37.39 -29.02
C VAL A 17 -11.61 37.09 -29.38
N ALA A 18 -10.85 38.06 -29.89
CA ALA A 18 -9.42 37.92 -30.20
C ALA A 18 -8.58 37.58 -28.96
N VAL A 19 -8.85 38.27 -27.85
CA VAL A 19 -8.18 38.04 -26.57
C VAL A 19 -8.57 36.68 -25.99
N LEU A 20 -9.85 36.29 -26.03
CA LEU A 20 -10.29 34.98 -25.56
C LEU A 20 -9.67 33.83 -26.38
N ALA A 21 -9.67 33.95 -27.71
CA ALA A 21 -9.03 33.00 -28.61
C ALA A 21 -7.52 32.87 -28.33
N SER A 22 -6.83 34.00 -28.14
CA SER A 22 -5.41 34.05 -27.78
C SER A 22 -5.13 33.39 -26.42
N TYR A 23 -5.99 33.61 -25.42
CA TYR A 23 -5.87 32.97 -24.10
C TYR A 23 -6.05 31.44 -24.20
N THR A 24 -7.09 30.99 -24.90
CA THR A 24 -7.35 29.56 -25.15
C THR A 24 -6.19 28.90 -25.87
N ALA A 25 -5.60 29.56 -26.86
CA ALA A 25 -4.40 29.07 -27.55
C ALA A 25 -3.21 28.88 -26.61
N LEU A 26 -2.91 29.89 -25.77
CA LEU A 26 -1.81 29.83 -24.80
C LEU A 26 -2.03 28.76 -23.71
N ASP A 27 -3.29 28.49 -23.34
CA ASP A 27 -3.62 27.43 -22.39
C ASP A 27 -3.43 26.04 -22.99
N LEU A 28 -3.90 25.84 -24.23
CA LEU A 28 -3.72 24.60 -24.99
C LEU A 28 -2.24 24.32 -25.33
N CYS A 29 -1.43 25.34 -25.61
CA CYS A 29 0.03 25.18 -25.76
C CYS A 29 0.67 24.58 -24.49
N GLY A 30 0.15 24.95 -23.31
CA GLY A 30 0.54 24.33 -22.04
C GLY A 30 0.14 22.85 -21.97
N ARG A 31 -1.13 22.54 -22.26
CA ARG A 31 -1.65 21.16 -22.29
C ARG A 31 -0.81 20.26 -23.19
N ILE A 32 -0.60 20.67 -24.44
CA ILE A 32 0.16 19.91 -25.44
C ILE A 32 1.58 19.59 -24.95
N ALA A 33 2.20 20.47 -24.15
CA ALA A 33 3.54 20.27 -23.62
C ALA A 33 3.61 19.38 -22.35
N THR A 34 2.49 19.13 -21.66
CA THR A 34 2.43 18.26 -20.47
C THR A 34 1.72 16.94 -20.70
N SER A 35 0.81 16.87 -21.68
CA SER A 35 0.02 15.69 -21.99
C SER A 35 0.87 14.54 -22.55
N LYS A 36 0.36 13.31 -22.38
CA LYS A 36 0.98 12.09 -22.90
C LYS A 36 1.01 12.13 -24.44
N SER A 37 2.06 11.58 -25.05
CA SER A 37 2.28 11.59 -26.50
C SER A 37 1.12 11.05 -27.35
N THR A 38 0.25 10.20 -26.77
CA THR A 38 -0.95 9.65 -27.44
C THR A 38 -2.11 10.65 -27.53
N THR A 39 -2.20 11.64 -26.63
CA THR A 39 -3.27 12.64 -26.61
C THR A 39 -2.89 13.96 -27.29
N VAL A 40 -1.59 14.22 -27.46
CA VAL A 40 -1.05 15.37 -28.22
C VAL A 40 -1.75 15.64 -29.57
N PRO A 41 -1.97 14.67 -30.49
CA PRO A 41 -2.62 14.97 -31.77
C PRO A 41 -4.08 15.43 -31.61
N PHE A 42 -4.81 14.92 -30.61
CA PHE A 42 -6.18 15.36 -30.32
C PHE A 42 -6.20 16.80 -29.77
N TRP A 43 -5.26 17.16 -28.90
CA TRP A 43 -5.12 18.53 -28.40
C TRP A 43 -4.70 19.52 -29.48
N ILE A 44 -3.80 19.14 -30.39
CA ILE A 44 -3.45 19.96 -31.57
C ILE A 44 -4.67 20.13 -32.49
N GLY A 45 -5.40 19.06 -32.81
CA GLY A 45 -6.58 19.12 -33.66
C GLY A 45 -7.71 19.96 -33.08
N GLY A 46 -8.11 19.71 -31.84
CA GLY A 46 -9.13 20.51 -31.14
C GLY A 46 -8.72 21.97 -30.96
N GLY A 47 -7.44 22.21 -30.67
CA GLY A 47 -6.90 23.58 -30.56
C GLY A 47 -6.82 24.32 -31.89
N ALA A 48 -6.51 23.62 -32.99
CA ALA A 48 -6.51 24.21 -34.33
C ALA A 48 -7.90 24.72 -34.72
N VAL A 49 -8.94 23.93 -34.43
CA VAL A 49 -10.34 24.32 -34.66
C VAL A 49 -10.73 25.49 -33.77
N ALA A 50 -10.49 25.41 -32.46
CA ALA A 50 -10.88 26.47 -31.52
C ALA A 50 -10.16 27.81 -31.79
N MET A 51 -8.85 27.78 -32.04
CA MET A 51 -8.07 28.99 -32.36
C MET A 51 -8.40 29.51 -33.77
N GLY A 52 -8.54 28.63 -34.77
CA GLY A 52 -8.86 29.01 -36.14
C GLY A 52 -10.22 29.69 -36.25
N ILE A 53 -11.25 29.12 -35.59
CA ILE A 53 -12.57 29.75 -35.47
C ILE A 53 -12.44 31.10 -34.75
N GLY A 54 -11.72 31.17 -33.62
CA GLY A 54 -11.55 32.43 -32.89
C GLY A 54 -10.90 33.56 -33.70
N ILE A 55 -9.83 33.28 -34.46
CA ILE A 55 -9.15 34.27 -35.32
C ILE A 55 -10.04 34.67 -36.51
N TRP A 56 -10.71 33.71 -37.14
CA TRP A 56 -11.62 33.98 -38.25
C TRP A 56 -12.86 34.78 -37.80
N SER A 57 -13.43 34.45 -36.64
CA SER A 57 -14.57 35.20 -36.09
C SER A 57 -14.21 36.59 -35.61
N MET A 58 -13.00 36.83 -35.09
CA MET A 58 -12.50 38.20 -34.88
C MET A 58 -12.58 39.00 -36.19
N HIS A 59 -12.00 38.47 -37.28
CA HIS A 59 -12.03 39.13 -38.58
C HIS A 59 -13.46 39.34 -39.06
N PHE A 60 -14.32 38.33 -39.00
CA PHE A 60 -15.66 38.39 -39.55
C PHE A 60 -16.62 39.27 -38.73
N ILE A 61 -16.46 39.33 -37.40
CA ILE A 61 -17.15 40.30 -36.55
C ILE A 61 -16.66 41.72 -36.86
N GLY A 62 -15.36 41.91 -37.11
CA GLY A 62 -14.80 43.19 -37.52
C GLY A 62 -15.26 43.65 -38.92
N MET A 63 -15.49 42.70 -39.85
CA MET A 63 -16.16 42.96 -41.13
C MET A 63 -17.60 43.43 -40.93
N LEU A 64 -18.38 42.72 -40.11
CA LEU A 64 -19.76 43.08 -39.78
C LEU A 64 -19.87 44.39 -38.98
N ALA A 65 -18.80 44.79 -38.28
CA ALA A 65 -18.71 46.10 -37.64
C ALA A 65 -18.61 47.25 -38.67
N PHE A 66 -18.12 46.98 -39.89
CA PHE A 66 -17.97 48.00 -40.94
C PHE A 66 -19.17 48.01 -41.88
N SER A 67 -19.85 49.15 -41.98
CA SER A 67 -21.01 49.35 -42.84
C SER A 67 -20.72 50.35 -43.96
N LEU A 68 -21.14 50.02 -45.18
CA LEU A 68 -21.21 50.93 -46.33
C LEU A 68 -22.69 51.31 -46.60
N PRO A 69 -22.98 52.42 -47.32
CA PRO A 69 -24.34 52.83 -47.66
C PRO A 69 -24.94 52.03 -48.84
N ILE A 70 -24.68 50.72 -48.86
CA ILE A 70 -25.16 49.73 -49.84
C ILE A 70 -25.47 48.41 -49.12
N PRO A 71 -26.38 47.56 -49.64
CA PRO A 71 -26.56 46.22 -49.08
C PRO A 71 -25.28 45.40 -49.24
N MET A 72 -24.91 44.67 -48.20
CA MET A 72 -23.68 43.89 -48.09
C MET A 72 -24.04 42.43 -47.81
N GLY A 73 -23.30 41.49 -48.39
CA GLY A 73 -23.41 40.06 -48.12
C GLY A 73 -22.09 39.35 -48.40
N TYR A 74 -21.99 38.07 -48.06
CA TYR A 74 -20.75 37.31 -48.13
C TYR A 74 -20.93 35.98 -48.85
N ASP A 75 -20.10 35.70 -49.85
CA ASP A 75 -20.06 34.40 -50.52
C ASP A 75 -19.69 33.29 -49.53
N LEU A 76 -20.53 32.26 -49.45
CA LEU A 76 -20.39 31.16 -48.50
C LEU A 76 -19.11 30.34 -48.75
N THR A 77 -18.72 30.14 -50.01
CA THR A 77 -17.59 29.29 -50.37
C THR A 77 -16.26 29.93 -49.99
N LEU A 78 -16.07 31.21 -50.34
CA LEU A 78 -14.90 32.00 -49.97
C LEU A 78 -14.81 32.21 -48.45
N THR A 79 -15.95 32.40 -47.79
CA THR A 79 -16.04 32.52 -46.33
C THR A 79 -15.62 31.22 -45.61
N LEU A 80 -16.06 30.06 -46.10
CA LEU A 80 -15.63 28.76 -45.55
C LEU A 80 -14.16 28.45 -45.88
N LEU A 81 -13.65 28.86 -47.04
CA LEU A 81 -12.24 28.68 -47.41
C LEU A 81 -11.34 29.55 -46.53
N SER A 82 -11.75 30.79 -46.21
CA SER A 82 -11.01 31.65 -45.28
C SER A 82 -10.95 31.06 -43.87
N LEU A 83 -12.06 30.46 -43.38
CA LEU A 83 -12.06 29.70 -42.13
C LEU A 83 -11.13 28.46 -42.18
N ALA A 84 -11.09 27.73 -43.30
CA ALA A 84 -10.16 26.60 -43.45
C ALA A 84 -8.70 27.07 -43.36
N LEU A 85 -8.36 28.22 -43.95
CA LEU A 85 -7.01 28.81 -43.85
C LEU A 85 -6.63 29.19 -42.41
N SER A 86 -7.54 29.76 -41.60
CA SER A 86 -7.23 30.07 -40.20
C SER A 86 -7.02 28.82 -39.36
N ILE A 87 -7.81 27.75 -39.57
CA ILE A 87 -7.67 26.47 -38.87
C ILE A 87 -6.33 25.80 -39.25
N LEU A 88 -5.95 25.80 -40.53
CA LEU A 88 -4.67 25.24 -40.98
C LEU A 88 -3.46 26.01 -40.43
N ALA A 89 -3.49 27.35 -40.49
CA ALA A 89 -2.45 28.20 -39.90
C ALA A 89 -2.36 27.97 -38.38
N SER A 90 -3.50 27.80 -37.71
CA SER A 90 -3.58 27.53 -36.27
C SER A 90 -3.02 26.17 -35.88
N GLY A 91 -3.36 25.12 -36.63
CA GLY A 91 -2.82 23.77 -36.39
C GLY A 91 -1.32 23.68 -36.62
N PHE A 92 -0.81 24.34 -37.68
CA PHE A 92 0.62 24.45 -37.92
C PHE A 92 1.35 25.18 -36.78
N ALA A 93 0.78 26.27 -36.26
CA ALA A 93 1.35 27.01 -35.13
C ALA A 93 1.42 26.17 -33.83
N LEU A 94 0.33 25.48 -33.49
CA LEU A 94 0.28 24.59 -32.32
C LEU A 94 1.25 23.41 -32.46
N TRP A 95 1.32 22.80 -33.64
CA TRP A 95 2.31 21.76 -33.96
C TRP A 95 3.74 22.27 -33.79
N LEU A 96 4.05 23.47 -34.30
CA LEU A 96 5.39 24.04 -34.21
C LEU A 96 5.78 24.37 -32.75
N VAL A 97 4.84 24.87 -31.94
CA VAL A 97 5.05 25.12 -30.50
C VAL A 97 5.17 23.82 -29.69
N SER A 98 4.61 22.71 -30.16
CA SER A 98 4.74 21.39 -29.52
C SER A 98 6.13 20.76 -29.65
N GLN A 99 6.94 21.18 -30.64
CA GLN A 99 8.29 20.66 -30.88
C GLN A 99 9.22 20.85 -29.66
N ALA A 100 10.07 19.87 -29.36
CA ALA A 100 10.95 19.91 -28.19
C ALA A 100 11.82 21.19 -28.14
N HIS A 101 12.41 21.56 -29.29
CA HIS A 101 13.22 22.75 -29.48
C HIS A 101 12.68 23.57 -30.67
N MET A 102 12.63 24.89 -30.51
CA MET A 102 12.29 25.83 -31.57
C MET A 102 13.49 26.77 -31.79
N PRO A 103 14.40 26.45 -32.74
CA PRO A 103 15.49 27.36 -33.08
C PRO A 103 14.93 28.62 -33.75
N TRP A 104 15.73 29.69 -33.73
CA TRP A 104 15.32 31.02 -34.24
C TRP A 104 14.88 30.97 -35.72
N GLN A 105 15.48 30.09 -36.54
CA GLN A 105 15.06 29.85 -37.92
C GLN A 105 13.62 29.31 -38.01
N SER A 106 13.26 28.31 -37.18
CA SER A 106 11.90 27.76 -37.12
C SER A 106 10.89 28.78 -36.59
N LEU A 107 11.32 29.69 -35.70
CA LEU A 107 10.48 30.81 -35.26
C LEU A 107 10.12 31.76 -36.42
N TRP A 108 11.11 32.17 -37.24
CA TRP A 108 10.86 33.06 -38.38
C TRP A 108 10.12 32.39 -39.54
N LEU A 109 10.48 31.15 -39.90
CA LEU A 109 9.72 30.38 -40.90
C LEU A 109 8.29 30.10 -40.41
N GLY A 110 8.12 29.84 -39.12
CA GLY A 110 6.82 29.67 -38.48
C GLY A 110 5.97 30.95 -38.52
N ALA A 111 6.58 32.08 -38.18
CA ALA A 111 5.95 33.40 -38.23
C ALA A 111 5.56 33.79 -39.66
N LEU A 112 6.40 33.47 -40.65
CA LEU A 112 6.13 33.69 -42.06
C LEU A 112 4.92 32.89 -42.54
N ALA A 113 4.90 31.58 -42.28
CA ALA A 113 3.78 30.72 -42.67
C ALA A 113 2.47 31.10 -41.94
N MET A 114 2.52 31.38 -40.63
CA MET A 114 1.32 31.78 -39.88
C MET A 114 0.84 33.18 -40.28
N GLY A 115 1.75 34.16 -40.43
CA GLY A 115 1.42 35.52 -40.85
C GLY A 115 0.81 35.56 -42.25
N LEU A 116 1.37 34.81 -43.20
CA LEU A 116 0.77 34.62 -44.53
C LEU A 116 -0.59 33.93 -44.45
N GLY A 117 -0.76 32.90 -43.61
CA GLY A 117 -2.04 32.20 -43.44
C GLY A 117 -3.15 33.09 -42.88
N ILE A 118 -2.87 33.89 -41.84
CA ILE A 118 -3.84 34.84 -41.26
C ILE A 118 -4.15 35.96 -42.26
N SER A 119 -3.14 36.46 -42.98
CA SER A 119 -3.33 37.51 -44.00
C SER A 119 -4.15 37.01 -45.19
N ALA A 120 -3.87 35.79 -45.67
CA ALA A 120 -4.64 35.15 -46.73
C ALA A 120 -6.09 34.93 -46.30
N MET A 121 -6.35 34.50 -45.06
CA MET A 121 -7.70 34.43 -44.50
C MET A 121 -8.39 35.80 -44.52
N HIS A 122 -7.71 36.86 -44.07
CA HIS A 122 -8.28 38.21 -44.04
C HIS A 122 -8.64 38.73 -45.44
N TYR A 123 -7.70 38.72 -46.40
CA TYR A 123 -7.95 39.23 -47.74
C TYR A 123 -8.90 38.35 -48.57
N LEU A 124 -8.95 37.04 -48.31
CA LEU A 124 -9.97 36.16 -48.90
C LEU A 124 -11.36 36.42 -48.31
N GLY A 125 -11.46 36.72 -47.02
CA GLY A 125 -12.70 37.17 -46.38
C GLY A 125 -13.19 38.51 -46.93
N MET A 126 -12.29 39.47 -47.19
CA MET A 126 -12.60 40.70 -47.93
C MET A 126 -13.13 40.40 -49.34
N HIS A 127 -12.49 39.46 -50.05
CA HIS A 127 -12.89 39.05 -51.40
C HIS A 127 -14.27 38.36 -51.44
N ALA A 128 -14.74 37.78 -50.33
CA ALA A 128 -16.09 37.19 -50.24
C ALA A 128 -17.23 38.21 -50.42
N LEU A 129 -16.96 39.52 -50.32
CA LEU A 129 -17.91 40.58 -50.67
C LEU A 129 -18.24 40.64 -52.18
N LEU A 130 -17.36 40.11 -53.04
CA LEU A 130 -17.51 40.14 -54.51
C LEU A 130 -17.87 41.53 -55.06
N MET A 131 -17.16 42.57 -54.61
CA MET A 131 -17.40 43.96 -55.01
C MET A 131 -17.16 44.18 -56.51
N GLN A 132 -18.04 44.95 -57.15
CA GLN A 132 -17.92 45.38 -58.55
C GLN A 132 -18.24 46.89 -58.67
N PRO A 133 -17.30 47.75 -59.13
CA PRO A 133 -15.88 47.46 -59.35
C PRO A 133 -15.18 46.92 -58.11
N GLY A 134 -14.06 46.23 -58.30
CA GLY A 134 -13.31 45.59 -57.22
C GLY A 134 -12.83 46.58 -56.16
N ILE A 135 -12.54 46.05 -54.97
CA ILE A 135 -11.91 46.81 -53.88
C ILE A 135 -10.53 47.28 -54.37
N ASP A 136 -10.32 48.59 -54.38
CA ASP A 136 -9.01 49.18 -54.59
C ASP A 136 -8.22 49.09 -53.28
N TYR A 137 -6.90 48.90 -53.35
CA TYR A 137 -6.09 48.64 -52.16
C TYR A 137 -4.87 49.57 -52.15
N ASP A 138 -4.71 50.34 -51.06
CA ASP A 138 -3.48 51.11 -50.83
C ASP A 138 -2.30 50.14 -50.61
N PRO A 139 -1.30 50.10 -51.51
CA PRO A 139 -0.18 49.18 -51.39
C PRO A 139 0.63 49.36 -50.11
N LEU A 140 0.70 50.58 -49.56
CA LEU A 140 1.44 50.88 -48.34
C LEU A 140 0.76 50.26 -47.11
N LEU A 141 -0.56 50.42 -47.01
CA LEU A 141 -1.33 49.86 -45.89
C LEU A 141 -1.49 48.34 -46.00
N VAL A 142 -1.55 47.77 -47.21
CA VAL A 142 -1.44 46.31 -47.41
C VAL A 142 -0.08 45.80 -46.92
N VAL A 143 1.04 46.39 -47.35
CA VAL A 143 2.37 45.97 -46.87
C VAL A 143 2.48 46.14 -45.35
N LEU A 144 1.93 47.21 -44.78
CA LEU A 144 1.91 47.42 -43.33
C LEU A 144 1.11 46.35 -42.59
N SER A 145 -0.08 45.96 -43.06
CA SER A 145 -0.89 44.90 -42.44
C SER A 145 -0.14 43.55 -42.47
N LEU A 146 0.53 43.22 -43.57
CA LEU A 146 1.35 42.01 -43.71
C LEU A 146 2.55 42.03 -42.73
N LEU A 147 3.20 43.17 -42.53
CA LEU A 147 4.28 43.34 -41.54
C LEU A 147 3.75 43.21 -40.11
N ILE A 148 2.58 43.77 -39.79
CA ILE A 148 1.93 43.58 -38.49
C ILE A 148 1.60 42.09 -38.28
N ALA A 149 1.04 41.41 -39.29
CA ALA A 149 0.77 39.97 -39.25
C ALA A 149 2.04 39.15 -38.96
N MET A 150 3.17 39.52 -39.57
CA MET A 150 4.47 38.89 -39.37
C MET A 150 4.97 39.03 -37.92
N VAL A 151 4.99 40.27 -37.41
CA VAL A 151 5.51 40.60 -36.07
C VAL A 151 4.58 40.04 -34.98
N ALA A 152 3.26 40.11 -35.19
CA ALA A 152 2.27 39.48 -34.33
C ALA A 152 2.49 37.95 -34.27
N SER A 153 2.73 37.32 -35.42
CA SER A 153 2.94 35.88 -35.53
C SER A 153 4.24 35.42 -34.85
N ALA A 154 5.34 36.14 -35.05
CA ALA A 154 6.61 35.88 -34.36
C ALA A 154 6.47 36.04 -32.84
N SER A 155 5.80 37.10 -32.40
CA SER A 155 5.54 37.37 -30.98
C SER A 155 4.67 36.28 -30.35
N ALA A 156 3.56 35.92 -30.99
CA ALA A 156 2.64 34.88 -30.54
C ALA A 156 3.34 33.52 -30.38
N LEU A 157 4.10 33.08 -31.39
CA LEU A 157 4.84 31.81 -31.35
C LEU A 157 5.92 31.82 -30.25
N TRP A 158 6.67 32.91 -30.10
CA TRP A 158 7.70 33.04 -29.07
C TRP A 158 7.11 33.03 -27.65
N ILE A 159 6.03 33.77 -27.44
CA ILE A 159 5.30 33.82 -26.16
C ILE A 159 4.73 32.42 -25.83
N ALA A 160 4.04 31.79 -26.78
CA ALA A 160 3.47 30.45 -26.60
C ALA A 160 4.55 29.40 -26.28
N PHE A 161 5.68 29.41 -26.99
CA PHE A 161 6.80 28.51 -26.74
C PHE A 161 7.48 28.72 -25.38
N ARG A 162 7.49 29.95 -24.85
CA ARG A 162 7.98 30.22 -23.48
C ARG A 162 6.96 29.84 -22.40
N LEU A 163 5.68 30.12 -22.60
CA LEU A 163 4.60 29.91 -21.60
C LEU A 163 3.98 28.50 -21.60
N ARG A 164 4.49 27.59 -22.44
CA ARG A 164 4.12 26.16 -22.41
C ARG A 164 4.63 25.42 -21.18
N ARG A 165 5.73 25.87 -20.57
CA ARG A 165 6.26 25.28 -19.33
C ARG A 165 5.53 25.85 -18.11
N HIS A 166 5.12 24.99 -17.18
CA HIS A 166 4.52 25.44 -15.93
C HIS A 166 5.54 26.20 -15.07
N ALA A 167 5.14 27.38 -14.63
CA ALA A 167 5.83 28.22 -13.66
C ALA A 167 4.77 28.84 -12.72
N PRO A 168 5.15 29.29 -11.51
CA PRO A 168 4.24 30.08 -10.68
C PRO A 168 3.71 31.30 -11.45
N TYR A 169 2.47 31.68 -11.20
CA TYR A 169 1.75 32.80 -11.83
C TYR A 169 1.48 32.72 -13.35
N VAL A 170 1.75 31.58 -14.03
CA VAL A 170 1.54 31.43 -15.48
C VAL A 170 0.15 31.87 -15.98
N LYS A 171 -0.92 31.69 -15.20
CA LYS A 171 -2.28 32.16 -15.57
C LYS A 171 -2.36 33.68 -15.80
N VAL A 172 -1.70 34.46 -14.95
CA VAL A 172 -1.67 35.94 -15.05
C VAL A 172 -0.82 36.36 -16.24
N ILE A 173 0.31 35.69 -16.46
CA ILE A 173 1.21 35.97 -17.59
C ILE A 173 0.52 35.60 -18.92
N ARG A 174 -0.25 34.49 -18.97
CA ARG A 174 -1.09 34.12 -20.12
C ARG A 174 -2.16 35.18 -20.42
N LEU A 175 -2.78 35.79 -19.41
CA LEU A 175 -3.77 36.86 -19.62
C LEU A 175 -3.12 38.12 -20.23
N GLY A 176 -1.98 38.56 -19.70
CA GLY A 176 -1.23 39.68 -20.28
C GLY A 176 -0.76 39.42 -21.71
N ALA A 177 -0.25 38.22 -21.97
CA ALA A 177 0.11 37.75 -23.31
C ALA A 177 -1.08 37.73 -24.28
N ALA A 178 -2.25 37.24 -23.84
CA ALA A 178 -3.46 37.18 -24.65
C ALA A 178 -4.00 38.56 -25.02
N LEU A 179 -3.87 39.56 -24.14
CA LEU A 179 -4.20 40.96 -24.45
C LEU A 179 -3.30 41.53 -25.55
N ILE A 180 -1.99 41.28 -25.48
CA ILE A 180 -1.01 41.72 -26.50
C ILE A 180 -1.29 41.04 -27.84
N MET A 181 -1.51 39.72 -27.84
CA MET A 181 -1.82 38.95 -29.04
C MET A 181 -3.15 39.37 -29.66
N GLY A 182 -4.21 39.53 -28.86
CA GLY A 182 -5.52 40.00 -29.33
C GLY A 182 -5.44 41.39 -29.96
N GLY A 183 -4.73 42.33 -29.32
CA GLY A 183 -4.48 43.67 -29.87
C GLY A 183 -3.71 43.64 -31.19
N ALA A 184 -2.72 42.75 -31.34
CA ALA A 184 -1.96 42.63 -32.58
C ALA A 184 -2.78 42.00 -33.73
N ILE A 185 -3.61 41.00 -33.43
CA ILE A 185 -4.55 40.35 -34.38
C ILE A 185 -5.58 41.37 -34.89
N VAL A 186 -6.17 42.14 -33.97
CA VAL A 186 -7.14 43.21 -34.28
C VAL A 186 -6.49 44.37 -35.03
N GLY A 187 -5.27 44.78 -34.64
CA GLY A 187 -4.51 45.82 -35.31
C GLY A 187 -4.18 45.47 -36.76
N MET A 188 -3.83 44.20 -37.03
CA MET A 188 -3.65 43.70 -38.40
C MET A 188 -4.95 43.84 -39.21
N HIS A 189 -6.07 43.34 -38.66
CA HIS A 189 -7.35 43.37 -39.35
C HIS A 189 -7.81 44.79 -39.69
N TYR A 190 -7.82 45.73 -38.73
CA TYR A 190 -8.25 47.11 -39.01
C TYR A 190 -7.25 47.89 -39.88
N THR A 191 -5.96 47.53 -39.90
CA THR A 191 -5.01 48.08 -40.89
C THR A 191 -5.33 47.58 -42.30
N GLY A 192 -5.70 46.30 -42.46
CA GLY A 192 -6.17 45.76 -43.73
C GLY A 192 -7.50 46.35 -44.20
N MET A 193 -8.43 46.62 -43.27
CA MET A 193 -9.65 47.39 -43.56
C MET A 193 -9.35 48.82 -44.00
N ALA A 194 -8.41 49.51 -43.34
CA ALA A 194 -8.00 50.86 -43.71
C ALA A 194 -7.30 50.93 -45.08
N ALA A 195 -6.72 49.82 -45.55
CA ALA A 195 -6.17 49.71 -46.90
C ALA A 195 -7.25 49.59 -47.98
N ALA A 196 -8.47 49.17 -47.62
CA ALA A 196 -9.55 48.83 -48.55
C ALA A 196 -10.38 50.07 -48.94
N ASN A 197 -10.36 50.39 -50.23
CA ASN A 197 -10.90 51.60 -50.82
C ASN A 197 -12.05 51.23 -51.77
N PHE A 198 -13.26 51.72 -51.46
CA PHE A 198 -14.49 51.38 -52.20
C PHE A 198 -14.90 52.50 -53.19
N PRO A 199 -14.90 52.26 -54.51
CA PRO A 199 -15.34 53.23 -55.52
C PRO A 199 -16.79 53.70 -55.32
N MET A 200 -17.15 54.92 -55.75
CA MET A 200 -18.49 55.49 -55.52
C MET A 200 -19.64 54.66 -56.10
N ASP A 201 -19.40 53.98 -57.23
CA ASP A 201 -20.40 53.20 -57.95
C ASP A 201 -20.29 51.69 -57.69
N SER A 202 -19.59 51.27 -56.62
CA SER A 202 -19.42 49.85 -56.31
C SER A 202 -20.66 49.23 -55.67
N PHE A 203 -21.04 48.03 -56.10
CA PHE A 203 -22.04 47.20 -55.45
C PHE A 203 -21.45 45.85 -55.00
N CYS A 204 -22.04 45.28 -53.95
CA CYS A 204 -21.66 43.96 -53.42
C CYS A 204 -22.35 42.85 -54.23
N GLY A 205 -21.58 42.08 -55.01
CA GLY A 205 -22.11 40.97 -55.82
C GLY A 205 -22.72 39.83 -54.99
N ALA A 206 -22.31 39.69 -53.73
CA ALA A 206 -22.85 38.70 -52.79
C ALA A 206 -24.09 39.19 -52.01
N ALA A 207 -24.58 40.42 -52.21
CA ALA A 207 -25.66 41.00 -51.39
C ALA A 207 -27.00 40.24 -51.45
N ASN A 208 -27.30 39.57 -52.57
CA ASN A 208 -28.57 38.86 -52.78
C ASN A 208 -28.45 37.32 -52.77
N SER A 209 -27.22 36.80 -52.78
CA SER A 209 -26.91 35.36 -52.92
C SER A 209 -26.05 34.82 -51.78
N GLY A 210 -25.41 35.70 -51.01
CA GLY A 210 -24.56 35.37 -49.87
C GLY A 210 -25.31 35.28 -48.56
N LEU A 211 -24.55 35.22 -47.47
CA LEU A 211 -25.10 35.19 -46.11
C LEU A 211 -25.66 36.56 -45.70
N ASP A 212 -26.87 36.55 -45.15
CA ASP A 212 -27.54 37.76 -44.60
C ASP A 212 -26.92 38.19 -43.27
N ASN A 213 -26.49 39.46 -43.21
CA ASN A 213 -25.82 40.06 -42.06
C ASN A 213 -26.71 40.14 -40.80
N SER A 214 -28.04 40.14 -40.95
CA SER A 214 -28.98 40.44 -39.86
C SER A 214 -28.89 39.48 -38.66
N TRP A 215 -28.63 38.20 -38.91
CA TRP A 215 -28.50 37.14 -37.90
C TRP A 215 -27.08 36.55 -37.84
N LEU A 216 -26.29 36.72 -38.89
CA LEU A 216 -24.95 36.13 -39.02
C LEU A 216 -23.99 36.60 -37.92
N ALA A 217 -24.06 37.86 -37.51
CA ALA A 217 -23.28 38.39 -36.39
C ALA A 217 -23.54 37.61 -35.08
N SER A 218 -24.82 37.43 -34.73
CA SER A 218 -25.20 36.74 -33.49
C SER A 218 -24.87 35.25 -33.53
N LEU A 219 -24.99 34.60 -34.70
CA LEU A 219 -24.55 33.22 -34.91
C LEU A 219 -23.05 33.06 -34.66
N VAL A 220 -22.22 33.85 -35.36
CA VAL A 220 -20.76 33.74 -35.31
C VAL A 220 -20.24 34.00 -33.89
N ILE A 221 -20.77 35.02 -33.21
CA ILE A 221 -20.45 35.31 -31.80
C ILE A 221 -20.84 34.13 -30.90
N THR A 222 -22.07 33.63 -31.00
CA THR A 222 -22.59 32.58 -30.11
C THR A 222 -21.83 31.26 -30.28
N VAL A 223 -21.62 30.81 -31.52
CA VAL A 223 -20.89 29.58 -31.82
C VAL A 223 -19.44 29.67 -31.36
N THR A 224 -18.78 30.80 -31.58
CA THR A 224 -17.37 30.98 -31.20
C THR A 224 -17.18 31.05 -29.70
N LEU A 225 -18.04 31.78 -28.97
CA LEU A 225 -18.01 31.79 -27.51
C LEU A 225 -18.28 30.41 -26.93
N ALA A 226 -19.23 29.64 -27.49
CA ALA A 226 -19.48 28.26 -27.07
C ALA A 226 -18.27 27.35 -27.29
N ILE A 227 -17.62 27.40 -28.46
CA ILE A 227 -16.44 26.58 -28.78
C ILE A 227 -15.24 26.94 -27.90
N LEU A 228 -14.96 28.23 -27.70
CA LEU A 228 -13.88 28.69 -26.83
C LEU A 228 -14.15 28.34 -25.36
N ALA A 229 -15.40 28.46 -24.88
CA ALA A 229 -15.79 28.04 -23.54
C ALA A 229 -15.65 26.53 -23.34
N MET A 230 -16.06 25.71 -24.32
CA MET A 230 -15.86 24.25 -24.28
C MET A 230 -14.38 23.89 -24.23
N ALA A 231 -13.53 24.52 -25.05
CA ALA A 231 -12.09 24.25 -25.08
C ALA A 231 -11.38 24.61 -23.75
N LEU A 232 -11.80 25.71 -23.10
CA LEU A 232 -11.31 26.06 -21.76
C LEU A 232 -11.85 25.11 -20.68
N LEU A 233 -13.12 24.71 -20.77
CA LEU A 233 -13.73 23.78 -19.82
C LEU A 233 -13.07 22.40 -19.88
N THR A 234 -12.80 21.86 -21.06
CA THR A 234 -12.10 20.58 -21.21
C THR A 234 -10.68 20.64 -20.65
N SER A 235 -9.92 21.72 -20.92
CA SER A 235 -8.59 21.94 -20.31
C SER A 235 -8.64 22.02 -18.78
N VAL A 236 -9.66 22.67 -18.20
CA VAL A 236 -9.82 22.78 -16.75
C VAL A 236 -10.24 21.45 -16.10
N LEU A 237 -11.12 20.68 -16.76
CA LEU A 237 -11.54 19.35 -16.28
C LEU A 237 -10.37 18.36 -16.33
N ASP A 238 -9.65 18.31 -17.44
CA ASP A 238 -8.44 17.50 -17.62
C ASP A 238 -7.40 17.79 -16.52
N ALA A 239 -7.13 19.08 -16.22
CA ALA A 239 -6.28 19.51 -15.11
C ALA A 239 -6.65 18.88 -13.76
N ARG A 240 -7.96 18.84 -13.47
CA ARG A 240 -8.49 18.34 -12.19
C ARG A 240 -8.44 16.82 -12.14
N LEU A 241 -8.69 16.13 -13.26
CA LEU A 241 -8.59 14.68 -13.38
C LEU A 241 -7.15 14.20 -13.24
N GLU A 242 -6.18 14.85 -13.88
CA GLU A 242 -4.75 14.55 -13.72
C GLU A 242 -4.30 14.74 -12.25
N ALA A 243 -4.69 15.85 -11.61
CA ALA A 243 -4.36 16.10 -10.21
C ALA A 243 -4.97 15.06 -9.25
N ARG A 244 -6.25 14.71 -9.43
CA ARG A 244 -6.94 13.70 -8.60
C ARG A 244 -6.40 12.29 -8.79
N THR A 245 -6.01 11.91 -10.02
CA THR A 245 -5.44 10.58 -10.28
C THR A 245 -4.04 10.43 -9.69
N ALA A 246 -3.24 11.50 -9.65
CA ALA A 246 -1.95 11.52 -8.96
C ALA A 246 -2.12 11.41 -7.42
N GLU A 247 -3.06 12.16 -6.83
CA GLU A 247 -3.39 12.10 -5.40
C GLU A 247 -3.84 10.69 -4.98
N LEU A 248 -4.76 10.09 -5.75
CA LEU A 248 -5.29 8.75 -5.48
C LEU A 248 -4.22 7.65 -5.61
N SER A 249 -3.33 7.74 -6.62
CA SER A 249 -2.27 6.73 -6.79
C SER A 249 -1.26 6.75 -5.65
N SER A 250 -0.93 7.94 -5.13
CA SER A 250 -0.06 8.08 -3.96
C SER A 250 -0.72 7.54 -2.69
N SER A 251 -2.01 7.83 -2.46
CA SER A 251 -2.76 7.31 -1.31
C SER A 251 -2.86 5.78 -1.33
N LEU A 252 -3.14 5.19 -2.49
CA LEU A 252 -3.22 3.74 -2.66
C LEU A 252 -1.87 3.04 -2.47
N ALA A 253 -0.77 3.68 -2.89
CA ALA A 253 0.58 3.16 -2.65
C ALA A 253 0.93 3.11 -1.15
N LEU A 254 0.61 4.18 -0.40
CA LEU A 254 0.82 4.24 1.05
C LEU A 254 -0.03 3.20 1.81
N ALA A 255 -1.32 3.12 1.50
CA ALA A 255 -2.23 2.15 2.12
C ALA A 255 -1.80 0.70 1.88
N ASN A 256 -1.34 0.37 0.66
CA ASN A 256 -0.79 -0.95 0.36
C ASN A 256 0.49 -1.26 1.16
N GLN A 257 1.36 -0.26 1.35
CA GLN A 257 2.58 -0.42 2.16
C GLN A 257 2.26 -0.69 3.64
N GLU A 258 1.28 0.02 4.22
CA GLU A 258 0.81 -0.23 5.59
C GLU A 258 0.17 -1.62 5.74
N LEU A 259 -0.68 -2.02 4.79
CA LEU A 259 -1.28 -3.36 4.77
C LEU A 259 -0.23 -4.47 4.65
N MET A 260 0.80 -4.30 3.82
CA MET A 260 1.92 -5.26 3.74
C MET A 260 2.71 -5.34 5.05
N GLN A 261 2.94 -4.21 5.75
CA GLN A 261 3.61 -4.22 7.04
C GLN A 261 2.81 -5.00 8.09
N LEU A 262 1.48 -4.76 8.17
CA LEU A 262 0.57 -5.44 9.08
C LEU A 262 0.40 -6.94 8.77
N ALA A 263 0.43 -7.33 7.50
CA ALA A 263 0.25 -8.72 7.08
C ALA A 263 1.50 -9.60 7.26
N LEU A 264 2.71 -9.00 7.34
CA LEU A 264 3.99 -9.72 7.25
C LEU A 264 4.87 -9.64 8.52
N HIS A 265 4.46 -8.88 9.54
CA HIS A 265 5.18 -8.76 10.81
C HIS A 265 4.30 -9.13 12.01
N ASP A 266 4.92 -9.61 13.08
CA ASP A 266 4.26 -9.83 14.36
C ASP A 266 3.89 -8.48 15.00
N ASN A 267 2.65 -8.35 15.43
CA ASN A 267 2.13 -7.10 15.96
C ASN A 267 2.83 -6.67 17.26
N LEU A 268 3.33 -7.63 18.05
CA LEU A 268 3.97 -7.36 19.33
C LEU A 268 5.45 -6.97 19.18
N THR A 269 6.25 -7.84 18.53
CA THR A 269 7.71 -7.70 18.44
C THR A 269 8.20 -6.95 17.21
N LYS A 270 7.33 -6.72 16.21
CA LYS A 270 7.66 -6.16 14.88
C LYS A 270 8.68 -6.97 14.06
N LEU A 271 9.06 -8.16 14.52
CA LEU A 271 9.80 -9.13 13.73
C LEU A 271 8.92 -9.68 12.60
N PRO A 272 9.49 -10.19 11.50
CA PRO A 272 8.80 -11.06 10.55
C PRO A 272 7.90 -12.08 11.26
N ASN A 273 6.65 -12.18 10.80
CA ASN A 273 5.74 -13.23 11.25
C ASN A 273 6.01 -14.54 10.49
N ARG A 274 5.24 -15.58 10.82
CA ARG A 274 5.28 -16.87 10.14
C ARG A 274 5.19 -16.76 8.61
N LEU A 275 4.27 -15.95 8.06
CA LEU A 275 4.08 -15.82 6.61
C LEU A 275 5.32 -15.25 5.90
N LEU A 276 5.97 -14.24 6.49
CA LEU A 276 7.21 -13.66 5.94
C LEU A 276 8.44 -14.56 6.14
N LEU A 277 8.48 -15.33 7.23
CA LEU A 277 9.51 -16.36 7.44
C LEU A 277 9.43 -17.44 6.35
N GLU A 278 8.23 -17.94 6.08
CA GLU A 278 7.97 -18.99 5.10
C GLU A 278 8.42 -18.57 3.69
N ASP A 279 8.04 -17.37 3.22
CA ASP A 279 8.54 -16.77 1.97
C ASP A 279 10.08 -16.64 1.93
N ARG A 280 10.71 -16.23 3.04
CA ARG A 280 12.17 -16.08 3.11
C ARG A 280 12.89 -17.44 3.06
N ILE A 281 12.36 -18.49 3.69
CA ILE A 281 12.89 -19.85 3.56
C ILE A 281 12.81 -20.31 2.09
N GLU A 282 11.67 -20.12 1.44
CA GLU A 282 11.50 -20.53 0.03
C GLU A 282 12.47 -19.79 -0.91
N ARG A 283 12.69 -18.49 -0.69
CA ARG A 283 13.70 -17.70 -1.41
C ARG A 283 15.12 -18.21 -1.17
N SER A 284 15.47 -18.55 0.08
CA SER A 284 16.79 -19.09 0.42
C SER A 284 17.03 -20.48 -0.18
N MET A 285 16.01 -21.35 -0.20
CA MET A 285 16.09 -22.62 -0.94
C MET A 285 16.31 -22.40 -2.44
N LYS A 286 15.57 -21.48 -3.07
CA LYS A 286 15.73 -21.13 -4.49
C LYS A 286 17.13 -20.53 -4.78
N LYS A 287 17.68 -19.72 -3.87
CA LYS A 287 19.03 -19.16 -3.94
C LYS A 287 20.08 -20.27 -3.91
N VAL A 288 20.03 -21.15 -2.91
CA VAL A 288 20.99 -22.26 -2.74
C VAL A 288 20.90 -23.25 -3.90
N ARG A 289 19.70 -23.64 -4.35
CA ARG A 289 19.54 -24.53 -5.52
C ARG A 289 20.12 -23.95 -6.82
N ARG A 290 20.19 -22.61 -6.96
CA ARG A 290 20.71 -21.93 -8.16
C ARG A 290 22.20 -21.57 -8.09
N ARG A 291 22.73 -21.27 -6.91
CA ARG A 291 24.09 -20.70 -6.72
C ARG A 291 25.01 -21.56 -5.85
N GLY A 292 24.51 -22.67 -5.30
CA GLY A 292 25.19 -23.39 -4.22
C GLY A 292 25.18 -22.60 -2.91
N GLY A 293 26.05 -23.01 -1.98
CA GLY A 293 26.08 -22.49 -0.61
C GLY A 293 25.19 -23.29 0.34
N ARG A 294 25.04 -22.79 1.56
CA ARG A 294 24.21 -23.40 2.62
C ARG A 294 23.50 -22.31 3.42
N PHE A 295 22.39 -22.66 4.06
CA PHE A 295 21.80 -21.87 5.12
C PHE A 295 21.46 -22.76 6.32
N THR A 296 21.29 -22.14 7.48
CA THR A 296 20.78 -22.80 8.68
C THR A 296 19.44 -22.19 9.06
N LEU A 297 18.56 -23.05 9.60
CA LEU A 297 17.31 -22.64 10.22
C LEU A 297 17.38 -23.11 11.69
N MET A 298 17.14 -22.19 12.62
CA MET A 298 17.17 -22.45 14.05
C MET A 298 15.80 -22.18 14.64
N PHE A 299 15.16 -23.20 15.19
CA PHE A 299 13.94 -23.07 15.97
C PHE A 299 14.30 -22.84 17.44
N MET A 300 13.72 -21.83 18.07
CA MET A 300 14.06 -21.39 19.41
C MET A 300 12.79 -21.25 20.25
N ASP A 301 12.86 -21.66 21.50
CA ASP A 301 11.77 -21.54 22.47
C ASP A 301 12.33 -21.08 23.82
N LEU A 302 11.59 -20.18 24.49
CA LEU A 302 12.00 -19.57 25.76
C LEU A 302 11.60 -20.43 26.97
N ASP A 303 12.57 -21.16 27.49
CA ASP A 303 12.44 -21.92 28.72
C ASP A 303 12.02 -21.03 29.90
N GLY A 304 10.93 -21.41 30.57
CA GLY A 304 10.45 -20.71 31.76
C GLY A 304 9.51 -19.53 31.48
N PHE A 305 9.18 -19.24 30.22
CA PHE A 305 8.27 -18.15 29.86
C PHE A 305 6.85 -18.30 30.45
N LYS A 306 6.27 -19.50 30.41
CA LYS A 306 4.94 -19.77 30.99
C LYS A 306 4.86 -19.42 32.49
N PRO A 307 5.75 -19.91 33.38
CA PRO A 307 5.82 -19.46 34.77
C PRO A 307 5.91 -17.95 34.98
N ILE A 308 6.56 -17.20 34.06
CA ILE A 308 6.62 -15.73 34.14
C ILE A 308 5.24 -15.11 33.84
N ASN A 309 4.53 -15.59 32.82
CA ASN A 309 3.15 -15.17 32.55
C ASN A 309 2.21 -15.48 33.73
N ASP A 310 2.35 -16.67 34.32
CA ASP A 310 1.51 -17.12 35.44
C ASP A 310 1.77 -16.31 36.73
N ALA A 311 3.02 -15.85 36.95
CA ALA A 311 3.43 -15.11 38.14
C ALA A 311 3.28 -13.57 38.03
N PHE A 312 3.61 -13.00 36.85
CA PHE A 312 3.67 -11.54 36.63
C PHE A 312 2.62 -11.02 35.64
N GLY A 313 1.84 -11.90 35.02
CA GLY A 313 0.80 -11.57 34.05
C GLY A 313 1.32 -11.37 32.62
N HIS A 314 0.44 -11.62 31.65
CA HIS A 314 0.78 -11.57 30.22
C HIS A 314 1.41 -10.26 29.74
N HIS A 315 1.11 -9.11 30.36
CA HIS A 315 1.72 -7.83 29.98
C HIS A 315 3.25 -7.81 30.22
N VAL A 316 3.73 -8.45 31.30
CA VAL A 316 5.15 -8.55 31.60
C VAL A 316 5.83 -9.55 30.64
N GLY A 317 5.16 -10.66 30.32
CA GLY A 317 5.62 -11.58 29.28
C GLY A 317 5.70 -10.93 27.89
N ASP A 318 4.72 -10.12 27.52
CA ASP A 318 4.71 -9.37 26.25
C ASP A 318 5.88 -8.37 26.13
N LEU A 319 6.26 -7.73 27.24
CA LEU A 319 7.45 -6.87 27.30
C LEU A 319 8.75 -7.70 27.24
N LEU A 320 8.81 -8.84 27.93
CA LEU A 320 9.94 -9.76 27.85
C LEU A 320 10.17 -10.26 26.41
N LEU A 321 9.11 -10.63 25.69
CA LEU A 321 9.20 -11.06 24.28
C LEU A 321 9.71 -9.97 23.34
N LYS A 322 9.33 -8.70 23.58
CA LYS A 322 9.90 -7.56 22.85
C LYS A 322 11.39 -7.41 23.13
N GLU A 323 11.79 -7.49 24.39
CA GLU A 323 13.20 -7.32 24.78
C GLU A 323 14.08 -8.47 24.27
N VAL A 324 13.58 -9.72 24.30
CA VAL A 324 14.22 -10.87 23.63
C VAL A 324 14.38 -10.61 22.13
N GLY A 325 13.29 -10.21 21.46
CA GLY A 325 13.29 -9.95 20.02
C GLY A 325 14.28 -8.85 19.62
N THR A 326 14.34 -7.76 20.37
CA THR A 326 15.30 -6.65 20.18
C THR A 326 16.72 -7.11 20.44
N ARG A 327 16.99 -7.72 21.60
CA ARG A 327 18.33 -8.19 21.99
C ARG A 327 18.92 -9.17 20.97
N LEU A 328 18.12 -10.12 20.49
CA LEU A 328 18.55 -11.04 19.44
C LEU A 328 18.78 -10.31 18.11
N ARG A 329 17.86 -9.42 17.71
CA ARG A 329 17.98 -8.66 16.45
C ARG A 329 19.26 -7.80 16.40
N ASP A 330 19.62 -7.15 17.49
CA ASP A 330 20.78 -6.25 17.57
C ASP A 330 22.14 -6.97 17.47
N HIS A 331 22.17 -8.29 17.70
CA HIS A 331 23.38 -9.11 17.63
C HIS A 331 23.45 -10.00 16.37
N LEU A 332 22.45 -9.90 15.49
CA LEU A 332 22.38 -10.63 14.21
C LEU A 332 22.72 -9.71 13.03
N ARG A 333 23.08 -10.28 11.89
CA ARG A 333 23.40 -9.51 10.68
C ARG A 333 22.12 -8.96 10.04
N ALA A 334 22.25 -7.89 9.25
CA ALA A 334 21.13 -7.31 8.52
C ALA A 334 20.46 -8.29 7.52
N ASP A 335 21.24 -9.23 6.96
CA ASP A 335 20.75 -10.28 6.07
C ASP A 335 20.06 -11.44 6.82
N ASP A 336 20.30 -11.58 8.13
CA ASP A 336 19.73 -12.66 8.94
C ASP A 336 18.25 -12.40 9.26
N THR A 337 17.44 -13.45 9.22
CA THR A 337 16.00 -13.38 9.42
C THR A 337 15.62 -14.01 10.75
N LEU A 338 15.60 -13.22 11.82
CA LEU A 338 14.87 -13.53 13.04
C LEU A 338 13.38 -13.24 12.84
N ALA A 339 12.53 -14.23 13.08
CA ALA A 339 11.08 -14.18 13.01
C ALA A 339 10.46 -14.66 14.34
N ARG A 340 9.20 -14.27 14.61
CA ARG A 340 8.40 -14.85 15.70
C ARG A 340 7.22 -15.61 15.09
N VAL A 341 7.08 -16.89 15.45
CA VAL A 341 6.10 -17.81 14.83
C VAL A 341 4.80 -17.87 15.63
N GLY A 342 4.90 -17.82 16.95
CA GLY A 342 3.78 -17.77 17.90
C GLY A 342 4.32 -17.81 19.34
N GLY A 343 3.51 -17.43 20.33
CA GLY A 343 3.88 -17.58 21.76
C GLY A 343 5.29 -17.07 22.11
N ASP A 344 6.10 -17.98 22.64
CA ASP A 344 7.52 -17.92 22.99
C ASP A 344 8.47 -18.46 21.90
N GLU A 345 7.94 -18.82 20.73
CA GLU A 345 8.69 -19.43 19.62
C GLU A 345 9.26 -18.38 18.66
N PHE A 346 10.58 -18.43 18.49
CA PHE A 346 11.33 -17.63 17.52
C PHE A 346 12.02 -18.55 16.51
N VAL A 347 12.20 -18.09 15.27
CA VAL A 347 12.96 -18.81 14.25
C VAL A 347 13.98 -17.90 13.60
N LEU A 348 15.22 -18.36 13.50
CA LEU A 348 16.30 -17.67 12.80
C LEU A 348 16.64 -18.42 11.51
N LEU A 349 16.68 -17.71 10.40
CA LEU A 349 17.24 -18.14 9.13
C LEU A 349 18.49 -17.32 8.82
N SER A 350 19.64 -17.98 8.63
CA SER A 350 20.95 -17.34 8.38
C SER A 350 21.74 -18.10 7.31
N ASP A 351 22.43 -17.38 6.42
CA ASP A 351 23.38 -17.98 5.48
C ASP A 351 24.67 -18.39 6.22
N VAL A 352 25.14 -19.62 5.97
CA VAL A 352 26.32 -20.20 6.63
C VAL A 352 27.18 -20.96 5.61
N LYS A 353 28.47 -21.13 5.91
CA LYS A 353 29.38 -21.95 5.09
C LYS A 353 29.42 -23.38 5.61
N GLU A 354 29.50 -23.54 6.92
CA GLU A 354 29.63 -24.84 7.59
C GLU A 354 28.83 -24.94 8.90
N ALA A 355 28.68 -26.16 9.43
CA ALA A 355 27.92 -26.39 10.67
C ALA A 355 28.56 -25.70 11.89
N ALA A 356 29.87 -25.43 11.86
CA ALA A 356 30.55 -24.68 12.92
C ALA A 356 30.09 -23.21 13.01
N ASP A 357 29.71 -22.58 11.87
CA ASP A 357 29.09 -21.25 11.85
C ASP A 357 27.75 -21.29 12.60
N ALA A 358 26.90 -22.27 12.27
CA ALA A 358 25.59 -22.45 12.89
C ALA A 358 25.70 -22.72 14.40
N ALA A 359 26.62 -23.60 14.82
CA ALA A 359 26.89 -23.84 16.23
C ALA A 359 27.36 -22.57 16.97
N THR A 360 28.08 -21.68 16.29
CA THR A 360 28.55 -20.41 16.87
C THR A 360 27.43 -19.40 17.03
N ILE A 361 26.54 -19.28 16.04
CA ILE A 361 25.33 -18.46 16.12
C ILE A 361 24.39 -18.98 17.22
N ALA A 362 24.17 -20.29 17.31
CA ALA A 362 23.33 -20.90 18.34
C ALA A 362 23.87 -20.67 19.76
N ARG A 363 25.18 -20.84 19.98
CA ARG A 363 25.82 -20.48 21.27
C ARG A 363 25.64 -19.01 21.63
N LEU A 364 25.77 -18.11 20.65
CA LEU A 364 25.55 -16.68 20.87
C LEU A 364 24.10 -16.41 21.31
N ILE A 365 23.11 -17.03 20.65
CA ILE A 365 21.68 -16.91 21.01
C ILE A 365 21.44 -17.36 22.45
N VAL A 366 21.88 -18.57 22.81
CA VAL A 366 21.72 -19.12 24.17
C VAL A 366 22.35 -18.17 25.21
N GLN A 367 23.58 -17.69 24.96
CA GLN A 367 24.27 -16.73 25.84
C GLN A 367 23.63 -15.33 25.90
N LEU A 368 22.84 -14.93 24.90
CA LEU A 368 22.12 -13.65 24.91
C LEU A 368 20.80 -13.74 25.69
N VAL A 369 20.14 -14.90 25.64
CA VAL A 369 18.89 -15.15 26.37
C VAL A 369 19.16 -15.45 27.85
N ASP A 370 20.22 -16.20 28.20
CA ASP A 370 20.58 -16.50 29.58
C ASP A 370 20.92 -15.25 30.44
N LYS A 371 21.27 -14.13 29.79
CA LYS A 371 21.49 -12.84 30.46
C LYS A 371 20.17 -12.27 31.02
N PRO A 372 20.17 -11.67 32.22
CA PRO A 372 18.98 -11.06 32.79
C PRO A 372 18.29 -10.04 31.89
N PHE A 373 16.96 -9.98 31.96
CA PHE A 373 16.11 -9.02 31.27
C PHE A 373 15.51 -8.05 32.28
N GLN A 374 15.77 -6.75 32.12
CA GLN A 374 15.12 -5.72 32.92
C GLN A 374 13.77 -5.38 32.28
N VAL A 375 12.67 -5.78 32.92
CA VAL A 375 11.30 -5.61 32.41
C VAL A 375 10.51 -4.77 33.42
N GLY A 376 10.52 -3.46 33.21
CA GLY A 376 10.04 -2.49 34.20
C GLY A 376 10.87 -2.58 35.49
N GLU A 377 10.20 -2.78 36.62
CA GLU A 377 10.83 -2.95 37.94
C GLU A 377 11.41 -4.36 38.20
N HIS A 378 11.23 -5.32 37.28
CA HIS A 378 11.60 -6.73 37.50
C HIS A 378 12.87 -7.11 36.73
N GLU A 379 13.82 -7.76 37.41
CA GLU A 379 14.90 -8.53 36.78
C GLU A 379 14.41 -9.95 36.54
N LEU A 380 14.21 -10.33 35.27
CA LEU A 380 13.73 -11.65 34.87
C LEU A 380 14.85 -12.47 34.24
N ARG A 381 14.80 -13.79 34.40
CA ARG A 381 15.69 -14.75 33.72
C ARG A 381 14.88 -15.83 33.03
N VAL A 382 15.24 -16.09 31.79
CA VAL A 382 14.77 -17.19 30.94
C VAL A 382 16.00 -17.81 30.27
N SER A 383 15.90 -19.05 29.81
CA SER A 383 16.88 -19.62 28.89
C SER A 383 16.26 -19.86 27.52
N ALA A 384 17.06 -20.25 26.53
CA ALA A 384 16.56 -20.71 25.25
C ALA A 384 16.99 -22.16 25.00
N SER A 385 16.06 -22.97 24.51
CA SER A 385 16.37 -24.27 23.89
C SER A 385 16.31 -24.11 22.37
N VAL A 386 17.35 -24.56 21.65
CA VAL A 386 17.54 -24.25 20.22
C VAL A 386 17.72 -25.52 19.39
N GLY A 387 16.91 -25.71 18.35
CA GLY A 387 17.04 -26.79 17.37
C GLY A 387 17.57 -26.29 16.05
N ILE A 388 18.64 -26.91 15.52
CA ILE A 388 19.36 -26.45 14.34
C ILE A 388 19.20 -27.46 13.19
N VAL A 389 18.78 -26.98 12.03
CA VAL A 389 18.88 -27.72 10.74
C VAL A 389 19.75 -26.98 9.74
N MET A 390 20.31 -27.72 8.80
CA MET A 390 21.18 -27.26 7.72
C MET A 390 20.56 -27.61 6.35
N TYR A 391 20.51 -26.62 5.46
CA TYR A 391 20.09 -26.81 4.07
C TYR A 391 21.25 -26.58 3.09
N PRO A 392 21.49 -27.47 2.11
CA PRO A 392 20.80 -28.73 1.87
C PRO A 392 21.33 -29.86 2.78
N GLY A 393 20.44 -30.74 3.23
CA GLY A 393 20.78 -31.89 4.08
C GLY A 393 19.57 -32.36 4.88
N ASP A 394 19.13 -31.52 5.81
CA ASP A 394 18.17 -31.89 6.87
C ASP A 394 16.70 -31.66 6.48
N GLY A 395 16.41 -31.59 5.18
CA GLY A 395 15.07 -31.42 4.63
C GLY A 395 15.08 -31.07 3.14
N GLN A 396 14.04 -31.52 2.41
CA GLN A 396 13.86 -31.28 0.98
C GLN A 396 12.99 -30.06 0.69
N ASP A 397 12.05 -29.75 1.58
CA ASP A 397 11.16 -28.61 1.51
C ASP A 397 11.09 -27.82 2.84
N GLN A 398 10.37 -26.70 2.80
CA GLN A 398 10.21 -25.76 3.90
C GLN A 398 9.50 -26.37 5.13
N GLN A 399 8.52 -27.24 4.91
CA GLN A 399 7.74 -27.85 6.00
C GLN A 399 8.58 -28.90 6.71
N GLU A 400 9.33 -29.71 5.97
CA GLU A 400 10.27 -30.69 6.53
C GLU A 400 11.39 -30.00 7.33
N LEU A 401 11.97 -28.91 6.83
CA LEU A 401 12.98 -28.12 7.56
C LEU A 401 12.46 -27.55 8.88
N LEU A 402 11.25 -26.97 8.89
CA LEU A 402 10.64 -26.44 10.13
C LEU A 402 10.33 -27.55 11.13
N MET A 403 9.78 -28.68 10.67
CA MET A 403 9.46 -29.84 11.51
C MET A 403 10.71 -30.49 12.13
N ASN A 404 11.78 -30.64 11.35
CA ASN A 404 13.03 -31.22 11.82
C ASN A 404 13.76 -30.27 12.79
N ALA A 405 13.65 -28.95 12.61
CA ALA A 405 14.18 -27.95 13.54
C ALA A 405 13.43 -27.95 14.89
N ASP A 406 12.09 -28.05 14.87
CA ASP A 406 11.27 -28.22 16.07
C ASP A 406 11.62 -29.51 16.83
N ALA A 407 11.78 -30.64 16.11
CA ALA A 407 12.19 -31.91 16.72
C ALA A 407 13.57 -31.83 17.42
N ALA A 408 14.52 -31.09 16.83
CA ALA A 408 15.83 -30.85 17.45
C ALA A 408 15.74 -29.91 18.67
N MET A 409 14.89 -28.87 18.61
CA MET A 409 14.64 -27.95 19.73
C MET A 409 14.03 -28.70 20.91
N TYR A 410 13.06 -29.57 20.64
CA TYR A 410 12.47 -30.44 21.65
C TYR A 410 13.51 -31.35 22.30
N HIS A 411 14.45 -31.90 21.52
CA HIS A 411 15.53 -32.72 22.06
C HIS A 411 16.45 -31.91 22.99
N ALA A 412 16.76 -30.66 22.67
CA ALA A 412 17.49 -29.74 23.55
C ALA A 412 16.75 -29.51 24.89
N LYS A 413 15.43 -29.25 24.83
CA LYS A 413 14.58 -29.12 26.05
C LYS A 413 14.63 -30.36 26.94
N GLY A 414 14.58 -31.55 26.34
CA GLY A 414 14.63 -32.83 27.06
C GLY A 414 16.00 -33.16 27.65
N SER A 415 17.08 -32.59 27.11
CA SER A 415 18.47 -32.90 27.48
C SER A 415 19.05 -32.03 28.60
N GLY A 416 18.32 -31.00 29.04
CA GLY A 416 18.76 -30.13 30.14
C GLY A 416 18.21 -28.70 30.09
N LYS A 417 17.69 -28.25 28.95
CA LYS A 417 17.36 -26.84 28.63
C LYS A 417 18.61 -25.94 28.57
N ASN A 418 18.44 -24.69 28.14
CA ASN A 418 19.54 -23.72 28.00
C ASN A 418 20.70 -24.20 27.10
N ASP A 419 20.39 -24.92 26.02
CA ASP A 419 21.38 -25.48 25.11
C ASP A 419 20.81 -25.60 23.69
N TYR A 420 21.68 -25.96 22.73
CA TYR A 420 21.33 -26.18 21.33
C TYR A 420 21.58 -27.63 20.90
N CYS A 421 20.78 -28.10 19.93
CA CYS A 421 20.91 -29.44 19.37
C CYS A 421 20.81 -29.37 17.84
N PHE A 422 21.70 -30.08 17.13
CA PHE A 422 21.56 -30.29 15.70
C PHE A 422 20.55 -31.42 15.44
N PHE A 423 19.76 -31.28 14.38
CA PHE A 423 18.89 -32.35 13.95
C PHE A 423 19.68 -33.59 13.52
N GLU A 424 19.29 -34.75 14.06
CA GLU A 424 19.70 -36.05 13.57
C GLU A 424 18.46 -36.87 13.20
N THR A 425 18.55 -37.70 12.16
CA THR A 425 17.42 -38.52 11.67
C THR A 425 16.81 -39.42 12.75
N ALA A 426 17.58 -39.79 13.78
CA ALA A 426 17.10 -40.53 14.95
C ALA A 426 16.07 -39.75 15.79
N MET A 427 16.12 -38.41 15.80
CA MET A 427 15.19 -37.56 16.57
C MET A 427 13.75 -37.66 16.05
N ASN A 428 13.56 -37.89 14.76
CA ASN A 428 12.24 -38.17 14.18
C ASN A 428 11.62 -39.48 14.67
N ALA A 429 12.41 -40.44 15.17
CA ALA A 429 11.87 -41.60 15.87
C ALA A 429 11.31 -41.22 17.26
N GLY A 430 11.91 -40.24 17.94
CA GLY A 430 11.42 -39.68 19.20
C GLY A 430 10.07 -38.99 19.04
N ALA A 431 9.94 -38.09 18.07
CA ALA A 431 8.67 -37.40 17.78
C ALA A 431 7.53 -38.37 17.41
N ARG A 432 7.81 -39.37 16.56
CA ARG A 432 6.85 -40.45 16.24
C ARG A 432 6.48 -41.28 17.48
N SER A 433 7.46 -41.58 18.34
CA SER A 433 7.23 -42.32 19.59
C SER A 433 6.36 -41.53 20.57
N GLN A 434 6.52 -40.21 20.67
CA GLN A 434 5.65 -39.36 21.48
C GLN A 434 4.22 -39.28 20.93
N LEU A 435 4.04 -39.16 19.61
CA LEU A 435 2.71 -39.21 19.00
C LEU A 435 2.03 -40.57 19.21
N LYS A 436 2.78 -41.67 19.14
CA LYS A 436 2.30 -43.02 19.48
C LYS A 436 1.92 -43.10 20.95
N LEU A 437 2.78 -42.66 21.86
CA LEU A 437 2.54 -42.65 23.30
C LEU A 437 1.31 -41.80 23.69
N LEU A 438 1.07 -40.69 22.97
CA LEU A 438 -0.13 -39.87 23.16
C LEU A 438 -1.41 -40.63 22.76
N GLN A 439 -1.38 -41.36 21.64
CA GLN A 439 -2.51 -42.21 21.23
C GLN A 439 -2.72 -43.38 22.19
N GLU A 440 -1.64 -43.99 22.68
CA GLU A 440 -1.67 -45.06 23.68
C GLU A 440 -2.24 -44.53 25.02
N LEU A 441 -1.86 -43.32 25.45
CA LEU A 441 -2.38 -42.69 26.68
C LEU A 441 -3.89 -42.38 26.61
N ARG A 442 -4.40 -41.97 25.43
CA ARG A 442 -5.86 -41.83 25.18
C ARG A 442 -6.61 -43.16 25.29
N LEU A 443 -5.95 -44.28 25.05
CA LEU A 443 -6.53 -45.61 25.19
C LEU A 443 -6.39 -46.13 26.63
N ALA A 444 -5.31 -45.79 27.33
CA ALA A 444 -5.03 -46.20 28.70
C ALA A 444 -6.16 -45.89 29.70
N LEU A 445 -6.74 -44.67 29.59
CA LEU A 445 -7.92 -44.24 30.36
C LEU A 445 -9.12 -45.18 30.18
N ARG A 446 -9.38 -45.65 28.96
CA ARG A 446 -10.51 -46.55 28.65
C ARG A 446 -10.19 -48.03 28.93
N ARG A 447 -8.91 -48.39 28.93
CA ARG A 447 -8.42 -49.78 29.10
C ARG A 447 -8.03 -50.12 30.54
N GLN A 448 -8.21 -49.21 31.48
CA GLN A 448 -7.81 -49.38 32.90
C GLN A 448 -6.32 -49.66 33.07
N GLU A 449 -5.48 -49.12 32.18
CA GLU A 449 -4.01 -49.25 32.25
C GLU A 449 -3.39 -48.26 33.25
N LEU A 450 -4.13 -47.23 33.67
CA LEU A 450 -3.73 -46.32 34.74
C LEU A 450 -4.00 -46.96 36.11
N THR A 451 -3.09 -46.73 37.07
CA THR A 451 -3.19 -47.25 38.44
C THR A 451 -2.61 -46.26 39.45
N LEU A 452 -3.03 -46.36 40.71
CA LEU A 452 -2.54 -45.52 41.80
C LEU A 452 -1.68 -46.34 42.76
N TYR A 453 -0.45 -45.91 42.95
CA TYR A 453 0.44 -46.40 44.01
C TYR A 453 0.31 -45.47 45.22
N TYR A 454 0.49 -45.99 46.43
CA TYR A 454 0.26 -45.21 47.65
C TYR A 454 1.53 -45.16 48.51
N GLN A 455 2.08 -43.97 48.71
CA GLN A 455 3.24 -43.76 49.57
C GLN A 455 2.77 -43.28 50.95
N PRO A 456 2.99 -44.06 52.04
CA PRO A 456 2.55 -43.67 53.37
C PRO A 456 3.31 -42.44 53.89
N LYS A 457 2.58 -41.56 54.57
CA LYS A 457 3.11 -40.39 55.28
C LYS A 457 2.98 -40.64 56.78
N PHE A 458 4.07 -40.41 57.50
CA PHE A 458 4.16 -40.59 58.95
C PHE A 458 4.37 -39.25 59.65
N ASP A 459 3.80 -39.09 60.83
CA ASP A 459 4.12 -37.97 61.70
C ASP A 459 5.55 -38.10 62.24
N ALA A 460 6.33 -37.04 62.12
CA ALA A 460 7.75 -37.06 62.46
C ALA A 460 8.03 -37.17 63.97
N ALA A 461 7.07 -36.79 64.82
CA ALA A 461 7.24 -36.81 66.28
C ALA A 461 6.79 -38.13 66.91
N SER A 462 5.68 -38.71 66.44
CA SER A 462 5.09 -39.94 66.98
C SER A 462 5.40 -41.20 66.17
N GLY A 463 5.90 -41.08 64.94
CA GLY A 463 6.09 -42.20 64.02
C GLY A 463 4.77 -42.83 63.54
N ALA A 464 3.61 -42.28 63.92
CA ALA A 464 2.31 -42.80 63.54
C ALA A 464 2.00 -42.49 62.06
N PRO A 465 1.38 -43.42 61.31
CA PRO A 465 0.92 -43.14 59.96
C PRO A 465 -0.23 -42.11 60.01
N VAL A 466 -0.12 -41.03 59.24
CA VAL A 466 -1.10 -39.92 59.19
C VAL A 466 -1.84 -39.80 57.86
N GLY A 467 -1.42 -40.56 56.84
CA GLY A 467 -2.07 -40.60 55.54
C GLY A 467 -1.24 -41.35 54.51
N ALA A 468 -1.68 -41.27 53.25
CA ALA A 468 -0.90 -41.74 52.11
C ALA A 468 -1.07 -40.78 50.93
N GLU A 469 -0.02 -40.65 50.12
CA GLU A 469 -0.03 -39.91 48.86
C GLU A 469 -0.30 -40.84 47.70
N ALA A 470 -1.31 -40.51 46.89
CA ALA A 470 -1.65 -41.25 45.68
C ALA A 470 -0.77 -40.80 44.53
N LEU A 471 0.02 -41.74 44.00
CA LEU A 471 1.01 -41.54 42.97
C LEU A 471 0.57 -42.27 41.69
N LEU A 472 0.19 -41.51 40.66
CA LEU A 472 -0.22 -42.06 39.38
C LEU A 472 0.91 -42.90 38.74
N ARG A 473 0.54 -44.04 38.17
CA ARG A 473 1.39 -44.89 37.33
C ARG A 473 0.58 -45.36 36.12
N TRP A 474 1.28 -45.70 35.05
CA TRP A 474 0.68 -46.31 33.87
C TRP A 474 1.33 -47.67 33.62
N GLN A 475 0.53 -48.73 33.68
CA GLN A 475 0.94 -50.09 33.31
C GLN A 475 0.84 -50.22 31.78
N HIS A 476 1.87 -49.76 31.07
CA HIS A 476 1.88 -49.79 29.62
C HIS A 476 2.11 -51.22 29.09
N PRO A 477 1.25 -51.74 28.18
CA PRO A 477 1.36 -53.13 27.71
C PRO A 477 2.71 -53.51 27.07
N GLN A 478 3.45 -52.54 26.53
CA GLN A 478 4.75 -52.76 25.87
C GLN A 478 5.95 -52.19 26.64
N HIS A 479 5.72 -51.27 27.60
CA HIS A 479 6.80 -50.54 28.29
C HIS A 479 6.81 -50.77 29.82
N GLY A 480 5.89 -51.59 30.35
CA GLY A 480 5.81 -51.86 31.78
C GLY A 480 5.29 -50.67 32.58
N LEU A 481 5.72 -50.56 33.83
CA LEU A 481 5.24 -49.53 34.75
C LEU A 481 5.94 -48.17 34.49
N LEU A 482 5.27 -47.26 33.81
CA LEU A 482 5.73 -45.90 33.56
C LEU A 482 5.43 -44.96 34.74
N SER A 483 6.39 -44.08 35.03
CA SER A 483 6.27 -43.02 36.03
C SER A 483 5.68 -41.73 35.42
N PRO A 484 5.09 -40.82 36.24
CA PRO A 484 4.45 -39.60 35.75
C PRO A 484 5.29 -38.76 34.79
N GLY A 485 6.59 -38.60 35.07
CA GLY A 485 7.50 -37.80 34.23
C GLY A 485 7.70 -38.32 32.81
N ALA A 486 7.25 -39.53 32.49
CA ALA A 486 7.28 -40.07 31.12
C ALA A 486 6.07 -39.64 30.27
N PHE A 487 4.96 -39.18 30.87
CA PHE A 487 3.70 -38.96 30.15
C PHE A 487 2.83 -37.78 30.61
N VAL A 488 3.06 -37.17 31.78
CA VAL A 488 2.26 -36.03 32.28
C VAL A 488 2.41 -34.80 31.38
N ASP A 489 3.64 -34.38 31.04
CA ASP A 489 3.90 -33.26 30.14
C ASP A 489 3.20 -33.42 28.76
N LEU A 490 3.03 -34.67 28.31
CA LEU A 490 2.34 -35.03 27.08
C LEU A 490 0.80 -34.93 27.24
N ALA A 491 0.29 -35.33 28.40
CA ALA A 491 -1.12 -35.19 28.77
C ALA A 491 -1.53 -33.72 28.94
N GLU A 492 -0.67 -32.87 29.52
CA GLU A 492 -0.94 -31.44 29.70
C GLU A 492 -1.10 -30.71 28.37
N ARG A 493 -0.10 -30.84 27.47
CA ARG A 493 -0.11 -30.16 26.15
C ARG A 493 -1.24 -30.64 25.23
N SER A 494 -1.74 -31.85 25.44
CA SER A 494 -2.86 -32.40 24.67
C SER A 494 -4.23 -32.18 25.31
N GLY A 495 -4.29 -31.57 26.50
CA GLY A 495 -5.52 -31.38 27.29
C GLY A 495 -6.05 -32.65 27.97
N LEU A 496 -5.42 -33.82 27.78
CA LEU A 496 -5.83 -35.09 28.38
C LEU A 496 -5.65 -35.14 29.88
N ILE A 497 -4.78 -34.31 30.44
CA ILE A 497 -4.53 -34.27 31.89
C ILE A 497 -5.85 -34.14 32.66
N ILE A 498 -6.78 -33.29 32.18
CA ILE A 498 -8.10 -33.05 32.78
C ILE A 498 -8.93 -34.35 32.92
N GLU A 499 -8.87 -35.25 31.94
CA GLU A 499 -9.55 -36.55 32.02
C GLU A 499 -8.85 -37.49 33.03
N ILE A 500 -7.51 -37.46 33.06
CA ILE A 500 -6.68 -38.21 34.00
C ILE A 500 -6.93 -37.75 35.44
N ASP A 501 -6.96 -36.46 35.74
CA ASP A 501 -7.15 -35.94 37.10
C ASP A 501 -8.53 -36.30 37.66
N ASN A 502 -9.56 -36.20 36.82
CA ASN A 502 -10.90 -36.67 37.17
C ASN A 502 -10.89 -38.16 37.50
N TRP A 503 -10.22 -38.99 36.71
CA TRP A 503 -10.07 -40.42 36.98
C TRP A 503 -9.30 -40.68 38.30
N VAL A 504 -8.17 -40.00 38.52
CA VAL A 504 -7.33 -40.11 39.73
C VAL A 504 -8.13 -39.77 40.99
N LEU A 505 -8.90 -38.69 40.98
CA LEU A 505 -9.72 -38.26 42.12
C LEU A 505 -10.82 -39.29 42.45
N HIS A 506 -11.50 -39.84 41.45
CA HIS A 506 -12.52 -40.87 41.66
C HIS A 506 -11.90 -42.16 42.22
N GLU A 507 -10.78 -42.61 41.65
CA GLU A 507 -10.15 -43.87 42.04
C GLU A 507 -9.54 -43.80 43.46
N ALA A 508 -8.90 -42.69 43.82
CA ALA A 508 -8.41 -42.49 45.18
C ALA A 508 -9.56 -42.43 46.21
N CYS A 509 -10.68 -41.76 45.88
CA CYS A 509 -11.86 -41.75 46.75
C CYS A 509 -12.47 -43.16 46.90
N ARG A 510 -12.50 -43.96 45.82
CA ARG A 510 -12.95 -45.36 45.82
C ARG A 510 -12.07 -46.22 46.73
N GLN A 511 -10.75 -46.16 46.55
CA GLN A 511 -9.79 -46.93 47.32
C GLN A 511 -9.78 -46.54 48.81
N MET A 512 -9.87 -45.24 49.11
CA MET A 512 -9.99 -44.76 50.49
C MET A 512 -11.26 -45.30 51.16
N ARG A 513 -12.40 -45.33 50.46
CA ARG A 513 -13.62 -45.93 51.00
C ARG A 513 -13.49 -47.43 51.22
N GLN A 514 -12.78 -48.13 50.33
CA GLN A 514 -12.50 -49.55 50.51
C GLN A 514 -11.69 -49.79 51.80
N TRP A 515 -10.61 -49.03 52.05
CA TRP A 515 -9.83 -49.15 53.30
C TRP A 515 -10.62 -48.80 54.57
N VAL A 516 -11.58 -47.86 54.51
CA VAL A 516 -12.52 -47.61 55.63
C VAL A 516 -13.36 -48.86 55.90
N ASN A 517 -13.95 -49.46 54.86
CA ASN A 517 -14.81 -50.63 54.99
C ASN A 517 -14.05 -51.88 55.47
N GLU A 518 -12.77 -52.02 55.09
CA GLU A 518 -11.87 -53.11 55.50
C GLU A 518 -11.28 -52.93 56.92
N GLY A 519 -11.59 -51.83 57.60
CA GLY A 519 -11.09 -51.55 58.96
C GLY A 519 -9.61 -51.19 59.04
N LEU A 520 -8.94 -51.00 57.90
CA LEU A 520 -7.52 -50.63 57.81
C LEU A 520 -7.23 -49.21 58.30
N LEU A 521 -8.26 -48.37 58.44
CA LEU A 521 -8.18 -46.99 58.90
C LEU A 521 -8.75 -46.85 60.32
N THR A 522 -7.88 -46.96 61.34
CA THR A 522 -8.23 -46.79 62.75
C THR A 522 -7.67 -45.48 63.34
N GLY A 523 -8.41 -44.88 64.27
CA GLY A 523 -7.97 -43.70 65.03
C GLY A 523 -7.70 -42.46 64.17
N ALA A 524 -6.43 -42.06 64.08
CA ALA A 524 -6.00 -40.78 63.50
C ALA A 524 -6.33 -40.60 62.00
N TRP A 525 -6.58 -41.69 61.26
CA TRP A 525 -6.96 -41.65 59.84
C TRP A 525 -8.44 -41.26 59.62
N GLN A 526 -9.31 -41.32 60.63
CA GLN A 526 -10.72 -40.95 60.48
C GLN A 526 -10.99 -39.45 60.65
N SER A 527 -10.17 -38.75 61.45
CA SER A 527 -10.35 -37.33 61.77
C SER A 527 -9.73 -36.37 60.75
N THR A 528 -8.86 -36.89 59.88
CA THR A 528 -8.13 -36.10 58.88
C THR A 528 -8.46 -36.67 57.50
N CYS A 529 -9.09 -35.90 56.63
CA CYS A 529 -9.33 -36.35 55.25
C CYS A 529 -7.97 -36.47 54.52
N PRO A 530 -7.54 -37.68 54.10
CA PRO A 530 -6.21 -37.89 53.49
C PRO A 530 -5.97 -37.09 52.19
N LEU A 531 -7.03 -36.54 51.59
CA LEU A 531 -7.02 -35.68 50.41
C LEU A 531 -6.17 -34.39 50.58
N TYR A 532 -5.67 -34.08 51.79
CA TYR A 532 -4.94 -32.85 52.09
C TYR A 532 -3.60 -32.69 51.37
N ASN A 533 -3.07 -33.72 50.69
CA ASN A 533 -1.89 -33.62 49.83
C ASN A 533 -1.99 -34.58 48.63
N PHE A 534 -2.78 -34.21 47.63
CA PHE A 534 -2.44 -34.48 46.24
C PHE A 534 -1.38 -33.46 45.79
N ALA A 535 -0.10 -33.77 45.97
CA ALA A 535 0.97 -32.91 45.48
C ALA A 535 1.46 -33.38 44.10
N ILE A 536 0.69 -33.03 43.06
CA ILE A 536 1.26 -32.86 41.72
C ILE A 536 1.86 -31.44 41.69
N PRO A 537 3.19 -31.27 41.54
CA PRO A 537 3.78 -29.93 41.52
C PRO A 537 3.23 -29.08 40.37
N GLY A 538 2.73 -27.87 40.66
CA GLY A 538 2.34 -26.88 39.64
C GLY A 538 0.85 -26.53 39.53
N TRP A 539 -0.03 -27.04 40.40
CA TRP A 539 -1.48 -26.90 40.26
C TRP A 539 -2.12 -25.69 40.96
N SER A 540 -3.01 -24.97 40.26
CA SER A 540 -3.70 -23.76 40.76
C SER A 540 -5.14 -23.57 40.23
N THR A 541 -6.03 -24.57 40.41
CA THR A 541 -7.47 -24.44 40.12
C THR A 541 -8.37 -24.98 41.26
N PRO A 542 -9.61 -24.47 41.45
CA PRO A 542 -10.44 -24.85 42.60
C PRO A 542 -11.09 -26.23 42.45
N PHE A 543 -11.06 -27.03 43.51
CA PHE A 543 -11.69 -28.37 43.57
C PHE A 543 -13.21 -28.33 43.22
N PRO A 544 -13.68 -29.08 42.19
CA PRO A 544 -15.08 -29.05 41.75
C PRO A 544 -16.00 -29.97 42.56
N ARG A 545 -15.98 -29.85 43.90
CA ARG A 545 -16.97 -30.39 44.86
C ARG A 545 -17.27 -31.92 44.92
N PRO A 546 -16.55 -32.91 44.35
CA PRO A 546 -17.14 -34.26 44.19
C PRO A 546 -17.34 -35.00 45.52
N CYS A 547 -16.51 -34.68 46.52
CA CYS A 547 -16.42 -35.37 47.81
C CYS A 547 -17.65 -35.23 48.74
N CYS A 548 -18.70 -34.51 48.34
CA CYS A 548 -19.84 -34.22 49.20
C CYS A 548 -20.78 -35.41 49.51
N ASN A 549 -20.76 -36.49 48.71
CA ASN A 549 -21.72 -37.60 48.86
C ASN A 549 -21.20 -38.83 49.63
N THR A 550 -19.91 -38.91 49.97
CA THR A 550 -19.31 -40.05 50.68
C THR A 550 -18.64 -39.66 52.01
N THR A 551 -19.50 -39.37 52.99
CA THR A 551 -19.23 -39.58 54.44
C THR A 551 -18.12 -38.72 55.10
N CYS A 552 -17.56 -37.71 54.45
CA CYS A 552 -16.66 -36.73 55.11
C CYS A 552 -17.43 -35.49 55.61
N ARG A 553 -18.19 -35.60 56.72
CA ARG A 553 -19.11 -34.52 57.17
C ARG A 553 -18.83 -33.88 58.54
N HIS A 554 -17.74 -34.20 59.25
CA HIS A 554 -17.48 -33.72 60.61
C HIS A 554 -16.08 -33.11 60.83
N ASN A 555 -15.83 -31.94 60.23
CA ASN A 555 -15.18 -30.77 60.86
C ASN A 555 -14.82 -29.70 59.80
N VAL A 556 -15.76 -28.78 59.53
CA VAL A 556 -15.54 -27.66 58.58
C VAL A 556 -15.11 -26.36 59.29
N SER A 557 -15.05 -26.35 60.62
CA SER A 557 -14.90 -25.13 61.44
C SER A 557 -13.46 -24.71 61.80
N ARG A 558 -12.42 -25.39 61.31
CA ARG A 558 -11.00 -25.03 61.54
C ARG A 558 -10.14 -25.07 60.28
N TRP A 559 -10.45 -24.20 59.32
CA TRP A 559 -9.57 -23.93 58.18
C TRP A 559 -8.80 -22.63 58.42
N LYS A 560 -7.55 -22.74 58.89
CA LYS A 560 -6.56 -21.65 58.92
C LYS A 560 -5.33 -22.09 58.13
N LEU A 561 -5.00 -21.33 57.09
CA LEU A 561 -3.75 -21.45 56.33
C LEU A 561 -2.53 -21.19 57.25
N PRO A 562 -1.59 -22.14 57.38
CA PRO A 562 -0.26 -21.84 57.90
C PRO A 562 0.54 -21.08 56.83
N ARG A 563 1.12 -19.92 57.17
CA ARG A 563 2.16 -19.26 56.38
C ARG A 563 3.53 -19.87 56.71
N ARG A 564 4.47 -19.85 55.75
CA ARG A 564 5.86 -20.41 55.76
C ARG A 564 5.84 -21.93 55.51
N TRP A 565 6.83 -22.54 54.84
CA TRP A 565 8.25 -22.19 54.60
C TRP A 565 8.50 -21.87 53.11
N ARG A 566 9.45 -21.02 52.67
CA ARG A 566 10.92 -21.02 52.80
C ARG A 566 11.62 -22.26 52.24
#